data_AF-A0A938YNW1-F1
#
_entry.id   AF-A0A938YNW1-F1
#
_cell.length_a   1.000
_cell.length_b   1.000
_cell.length_c   1.000
_cell.angle_alpha   90.00
_cell.angle_beta   90.00
_cell.angle_gamma   90.00
#
_symmetry.space_group_name_H-M   'P 1'
#
loop_
_entity.id
_entity.type
_entity.pdbx_description
1 polymer ?
#
loop_
_entity_poly.entity_id
_entity_poly.type
_entity_poly.pdbx_seq_one_letter_code
_entity_poly.pdbx_strand_id
1 'polypeptide(L)'
;MAKKKEEKTENKPKKAEKKASHKAEKAKEKKDAHKGEKAKEKHAEKKPGHKHEEGEKHKGKKHAQKDEEKPAKKGEEEKPKKAGKAKEKPAKEKKPGVPSWVELKPEEAVEAIVNLANAGHTSSEIGMLLRDQYGVPNIKKLCGKSIDSILEEHKLLPEIPSDLMSLIKKSVKLRSHMEKNKKDFSAKRGLQLTVSKIRNLVRYYKRKGKLPLDWRYSEEKAALLVK
;
A
#
# COMPACT_ATOMS: atom_id res chain seq x y z
N MET A 1 -60.66 -2.44 65.10
CA MET A 1 -61.12 -3.83 65.34
C MET A 1 -60.69 -4.65 64.14
N ALA A 2 -59.61 -5.46 64.27
CA ALA A 2 -59.63 -6.94 64.37
C ALA A 2 -60.09 -7.59 63.05
N LYS A 3 -59.49 -8.62 62.42
CA LYS A 3 -58.44 -9.64 62.67
C LYS A 3 -58.18 -10.29 61.27
N LYS A 4 -56.94 -10.52 60.81
CA LYS A 4 -56.14 -11.78 60.82
C LYS A 4 -56.52 -12.87 59.76
N LYS A 5 -55.46 -13.38 59.09
CA LYS A 5 -55.19 -14.75 58.52
C LYS A 5 -55.69 -15.10 57.10
N GLU A 6 -54.76 -15.35 56.15
CA GLU A 6 -54.22 -16.67 55.65
C GLU A 6 -55.25 -17.39 54.73
N GLU A 7 -54.97 -17.92 53.53
CA GLU A 7 -53.88 -18.80 53.09
C GLU A 7 -53.91 -19.02 51.53
N LYS A 8 -52.72 -19.30 50.94
CA LYS A 8 -52.28 -20.00 49.68
C LYS A 8 -53.25 -20.25 48.48
N THR A 9 -52.76 -20.05 47.24
CA THR A 9 -52.19 -21.08 46.32
C THR A 9 -52.02 -20.56 44.87
N GLU A 10 -50.77 -20.50 44.39
CA GLU A 10 -50.25 -21.06 43.12
C GLU A 10 -51.02 -20.90 41.77
N ASN A 11 -50.49 -20.08 40.83
CA ASN A 11 -50.21 -20.54 39.45
C ASN A 11 -49.25 -19.62 38.67
N LYS A 12 -48.33 -20.24 37.94
CA LYS A 12 -47.17 -19.70 37.21
C LYS A 12 -47.52 -19.33 35.74
N PRO A 13 -46.83 -18.37 35.10
CA PRO A 13 -47.17 -17.87 33.75
C PRO A 13 -46.79 -18.83 32.61
N LYS A 14 -47.78 -19.44 31.94
CA LYS A 14 -47.63 -20.33 30.76
C LYS A 14 -47.31 -19.64 29.41
N LYS A 15 -46.68 -18.46 29.38
CA LYS A 15 -46.46 -17.73 28.10
C LYS A 15 -44.99 -17.50 27.70
N ALA A 16 -44.03 -17.91 28.52
CA ALA A 16 -42.60 -17.70 28.26
C ALA A 16 -41.86 -18.90 27.64
N GLU A 17 -42.37 -20.14 27.74
CA GLU A 17 -41.63 -21.34 27.27
C GLU A 17 -41.88 -21.73 25.80
N LYS A 18 -42.89 -21.20 25.11
CA LYS A 18 -43.16 -21.55 23.69
C LYS A 18 -42.35 -20.77 22.65
N LYS A 19 -41.59 -19.73 23.03
CA LYS A 19 -40.73 -18.98 22.09
C LYS A 19 -39.25 -19.40 22.11
N ALA A 20 -38.84 -20.24 23.05
CA ALA A 20 -37.48 -20.77 23.13
C ALA A 20 -37.25 -22.04 22.28
N SER A 21 -38.32 -22.77 21.93
CA SER A 21 -38.21 -24.04 21.19
C SER A 21 -38.04 -23.90 19.66
N HIS A 22 -38.55 -22.82 19.05
CA HIS A 22 -38.45 -22.64 17.58
C HIS A 22 -37.10 -22.06 17.11
N LYS A 23 -36.28 -21.52 18.02
CA LYS A 23 -34.98 -20.91 17.68
C LYS A 23 -33.81 -21.93 17.77
N ALA A 24 -34.03 -23.08 18.40
CA ALA A 24 -33.04 -24.15 18.52
C ALA A 24 -33.10 -25.17 17.36
N GLU A 25 -34.23 -25.29 16.66
CA GLU A 25 -34.42 -26.26 15.58
C GLU A 25 -33.75 -25.81 14.26
N LYS A 26 -33.71 -24.50 13.99
CA LYS A 26 -33.12 -23.93 12.76
C LYS A 26 -31.58 -23.86 12.76
N ALA A 27 -30.94 -24.25 13.86
CA ALA A 27 -29.48 -24.25 14.02
C ALA A 27 -28.83 -25.63 13.78
N LYS A 28 -29.61 -26.71 13.64
CA LYS A 28 -29.11 -28.05 13.29
C LYS A 28 -29.10 -28.33 11.78
N GLU A 29 -29.80 -27.55 10.95
CA GLU A 29 -29.95 -27.84 9.52
C GLU A 29 -28.91 -27.16 8.59
N LYS A 30 -27.97 -26.37 9.15
CA LYS A 30 -26.91 -25.71 8.34
C LYS A 30 -25.48 -26.18 8.63
N LYS A 31 -25.30 -27.20 9.48
CA LYS A 31 -23.98 -27.81 9.76
C LYS A 31 -23.72 -29.14 9.05
N ASP A 32 -24.68 -29.69 8.30
CA ASP A 32 -24.54 -30.95 7.55
C ASP A 32 -24.35 -30.78 6.03
N ALA A 33 -24.08 -29.55 5.55
CA ALA A 33 -23.83 -29.28 4.12
C ALA A 33 -22.32 -29.22 3.75
N HIS A 34 -21.43 -29.72 4.59
CA HIS A 34 -19.99 -29.76 4.32
C HIS A 34 -19.34 -31.11 4.68
N LYS A 35 -19.92 -32.22 4.19
CA LYS A 35 -19.23 -33.51 4.10
C LYS A 35 -19.97 -34.48 3.17
N GLY A 36 -19.87 -34.26 1.85
CA GLY A 36 -20.61 -35.10 0.92
C GLY A 36 -20.34 -34.90 -0.56
N GLU A 37 -19.10 -34.62 -0.99
CA GLU A 37 -18.73 -34.79 -2.41
C GLU A 37 -17.21 -34.99 -2.58
N LYS A 38 -16.73 -36.11 -2.03
CA LYS A 38 -15.45 -36.74 -2.40
C LYS A 38 -15.69 -38.25 -2.44
N ALA A 39 -16.21 -38.76 -3.56
CA ALA A 39 -16.04 -40.13 -4.02
C ALA A 39 -16.78 -40.30 -5.35
N LYS A 40 -16.12 -40.97 -6.33
CA LYS A 40 -16.54 -41.20 -7.73
C LYS A 40 -16.29 -39.94 -8.58
N GLU A 41 -15.21 -39.84 -9.35
CA GLU A 41 -14.96 -40.64 -10.53
C GLU A 41 -13.45 -40.67 -10.84
N LYS A 42 -12.84 -41.84 -10.69
CA LYS A 42 -11.52 -42.18 -11.26
C LYS A 42 -11.70 -43.52 -11.99
N HIS A 43 -11.09 -43.61 -13.18
CA HIS A 43 -10.90 -44.75 -14.08
C HIS A 43 -12.00 -45.10 -15.10
N ALA A 44 -11.82 -44.65 -16.34
CA ALA A 44 -11.57 -45.47 -17.55
C ALA A 44 -11.40 -44.52 -18.78
N GLU A 45 -10.20 -44.30 -19.31
CA GLU A 45 -9.57 -45.06 -20.40
C GLU A 45 -9.98 -44.58 -21.82
N LYS A 46 -9.08 -43.81 -22.48
CA LYS A 46 -8.48 -44.08 -23.80
C LYS A 46 -7.98 -42.79 -24.46
N LYS A 47 -6.65 -42.69 -24.55
CA LYS A 47 -5.95 -41.78 -25.47
C LYS A 47 -6.04 -42.34 -26.89
N PRO A 48 -6.36 -41.54 -27.92
CA PRO A 48 -5.88 -41.81 -29.27
C PRO A 48 -4.58 -41.04 -29.50
N GLY A 49 -3.52 -41.80 -29.75
CA GLY A 49 -2.25 -41.27 -30.23
C GLY A 49 -2.40 -40.69 -31.65
N HIS A 50 -1.68 -39.60 -31.91
CA HIS A 50 -1.40 -39.18 -33.26
C HIS A 50 0.08 -39.44 -33.56
N LYS A 51 0.29 -40.02 -34.73
CA LYS A 51 1.47 -40.77 -35.15
C LYS A 51 2.67 -39.86 -35.37
N HIS A 52 3.84 -40.39 -35.04
CA HIS A 52 5.10 -40.04 -35.67
C HIS A 52 5.04 -40.38 -37.16
N GLU A 53 5.51 -39.47 -38.01
CA GLU A 53 6.00 -39.81 -39.34
C GLU A 53 7.48 -39.39 -39.40
N GLU A 54 8.34 -40.39 -39.50
CA GLU A 54 9.76 -40.27 -39.82
C GLU A 54 9.92 -40.04 -41.33
N GLY A 55 10.97 -39.31 -41.71
CA GLY A 55 11.43 -39.12 -43.10
C GLY A 55 12.42 -37.97 -43.14
N GLU A 56 13.61 -38.14 -42.57
CA GLU A 56 14.84 -38.60 -43.22
C GLU A 56 15.65 -37.48 -43.91
N LYS A 57 16.70 -37.07 -43.18
CA LYS A 57 18.08 -36.71 -43.57
C LYS A 57 18.27 -35.89 -44.85
N HIS A 58 19.02 -34.77 -44.71
CA HIS A 58 20.22 -34.61 -45.54
C HIS A 58 21.37 -33.86 -44.83
N LYS A 59 22.50 -34.58 -44.86
CA LYS A 59 23.91 -34.30 -44.58
C LYS A 59 24.37 -32.83 -44.54
N GLY A 60 25.00 -32.48 -43.42
CA GLY A 60 26.46 -32.32 -43.37
C GLY A 60 27.06 -30.98 -43.80
N LYS A 61 27.63 -30.26 -42.82
CA LYS A 61 29.01 -29.76 -42.89
C LYS A 61 29.51 -29.37 -41.51
N LYS A 62 30.48 -30.13 -41.00
CA LYS A 62 31.41 -29.70 -39.96
C LYS A 62 32.44 -28.76 -40.60
N HIS A 63 32.72 -27.63 -39.96
CA HIS A 63 33.98 -26.89 -39.99
C HIS A 63 34.03 -26.17 -38.63
N ALA A 64 34.86 -26.64 -37.70
CA ALA A 64 36.25 -26.23 -37.51
C ALA A 64 36.34 -24.87 -36.78
N GLN A 65 37.01 -24.90 -35.63
CA GLN A 65 37.26 -23.79 -34.73
C GLN A 65 37.96 -22.63 -35.46
N LYS A 66 37.52 -21.40 -35.15
CA LYS A 66 38.38 -20.22 -35.10
C LYS A 66 37.92 -19.35 -33.94
N ASP A 67 38.82 -19.22 -32.97
CA ASP A 67 38.89 -18.06 -32.08
C ASP A 67 38.87 -16.78 -32.92
N GLU A 68 37.94 -15.86 -32.64
CA GLU A 68 38.10 -14.44 -32.94
C GLU A 68 37.05 -13.62 -32.17
N GLU A 69 37.58 -12.71 -31.35
CA GLU A 69 37.01 -11.57 -30.63
C GLU A 69 35.49 -11.30 -30.60
N LYS A 70 35.03 -11.11 -29.36
CA LYS A 70 33.76 -10.51 -28.95
C LYS A 70 33.61 -9.06 -29.45
N PRO A 71 32.65 -8.71 -30.32
CA PRO A 71 32.31 -7.32 -30.55
C PRO A 71 31.32 -6.81 -29.50
N ALA A 72 31.53 -5.55 -29.13
CA ALA A 72 31.01 -4.86 -27.97
C ALA A 72 29.47 -4.81 -27.87
N LYS A 73 29.00 -4.76 -26.61
CA LYS A 73 27.63 -4.41 -26.23
C LYS A 73 27.19 -3.15 -26.98
N LYS A 74 26.26 -3.30 -27.94
CA LYS A 74 25.47 -2.18 -28.44
C LYS A 74 24.82 -1.50 -27.25
N GLY A 75 25.19 -0.24 -27.02
CA GLY A 75 24.62 0.62 -26.01
C GLY A 75 23.10 0.63 -26.15
N GLU A 76 22.43 0.27 -25.07
CA GLU A 76 21.01 0.54 -24.91
C GLU A 76 20.87 2.06 -24.90
N GLU A 77 20.40 2.60 -26.03
CA GLU A 77 20.20 4.03 -26.24
C GLU A 77 19.11 4.51 -25.26
N GLU A 78 19.52 4.95 -24.07
CA GLU A 78 18.64 5.61 -23.11
C GLU A 78 18.07 6.86 -23.78
N LYS A 79 16.83 6.77 -24.26
CA LYS A 79 16.07 7.93 -24.73
C LYS A 79 16.14 9.04 -23.69
N PRO A 80 16.66 10.25 -24.01
CA PRO A 80 16.81 11.30 -23.04
C PRO A 80 15.42 11.75 -22.56
N LYS A 81 15.14 11.54 -21.28
CA LYS A 81 14.05 12.23 -20.59
C LYS A 81 14.32 13.73 -20.75
N LYS A 82 13.38 14.47 -21.35
CA LYS A 82 13.48 15.93 -21.62
C LYS A 82 14.39 16.60 -20.59
N ALA A 83 15.52 17.14 -21.06
CA ALA A 83 16.48 17.86 -20.25
C ALA A 83 15.78 19.03 -19.56
N GLY A 84 15.44 18.85 -18.29
CA GLY A 84 15.02 19.94 -17.43
C GLY A 84 16.23 20.77 -17.05
N LYS A 85 16.02 22.07 -16.76
CA LYS A 85 17.00 22.93 -16.09
C LYS A 85 17.60 22.21 -14.89
N ALA A 86 18.89 22.44 -14.63
CA ALA A 86 19.66 21.76 -13.60
C ALA A 86 18.89 21.74 -12.27
N LYS A 87 18.83 20.58 -11.61
CA LYS A 87 18.16 20.46 -10.32
C LYS A 87 19.00 21.18 -9.27
N GLU A 88 18.49 22.31 -8.78
CA GLU A 88 19.01 22.93 -7.56
C GLU A 88 18.74 21.98 -6.40
N LYS A 89 19.80 21.37 -5.88
CA LYS A 89 19.74 20.56 -4.67
C LYS A 89 20.19 21.45 -3.52
N PRO A 90 19.49 21.43 -2.37
CA PRO A 90 19.97 22.13 -1.20
C PRO A 90 21.36 21.61 -0.85
N ALA A 91 22.32 22.53 -0.66
CA ALA A 91 23.64 22.19 -0.19
C ALA A 91 23.50 21.54 1.19
N LYS A 92 23.88 20.27 1.29
CA LYS A 92 23.87 19.57 2.57
C LYS A 92 25.08 20.01 3.37
N GLU A 93 24.86 20.42 4.61
CA GLU A 93 25.93 20.66 5.57
C GLU A 93 26.77 19.39 5.73
N LYS A 94 28.04 19.50 5.32
CA LYS A 94 29.01 18.39 5.38
C LYS A 94 29.55 18.12 6.78
N LYS A 95 29.35 19.05 7.73
CA LYS A 95 29.85 18.91 9.10
C LYS A 95 29.13 17.75 9.81
N PRO A 96 29.88 16.76 10.34
CA PRO A 96 29.30 15.75 11.21
C PRO A 96 28.93 16.39 12.56
N GLY A 97 27.88 15.87 13.21
CA GLY A 97 27.43 16.34 14.53
C GLY A 97 26.33 17.40 14.50
N VAL A 98 25.74 17.62 15.68
CA VAL A 98 24.72 18.63 15.93
C VAL A 98 25.39 20.01 15.92
N PRO A 99 24.80 21.03 15.26
CA PRO A 99 25.32 22.38 15.33
C PRO A 99 25.33 22.90 16.77
N SER A 100 26.36 23.69 17.13
CA SER A 100 26.55 24.16 18.51
C SER A 100 25.46 25.12 19.02
N TRP A 101 24.69 25.73 18.12
CA TRP A 101 23.58 26.64 18.45
C TRP A 101 22.25 25.91 18.69
N VAL A 102 22.19 24.59 18.51
CA VAL A 102 20.98 23.82 18.79
C VAL A 102 21.00 23.44 20.27
N GLU A 103 20.23 24.17 21.07
CA GLU A 103 20.09 23.92 22.52
C GLU A 103 19.03 22.86 22.85
N LEU A 104 18.17 22.52 21.87
CA LEU A 104 17.06 21.59 22.06
C LEU A 104 17.55 20.17 22.34
N LYS A 105 17.02 19.55 23.40
CA LYS A 105 17.37 18.16 23.73
C LYS A 105 16.74 17.16 22.74
N PRO A 106 17.35 15.98 22.55
CA PRO A 106 16.77 14.95 21.70
C PRO A 106 15.37 14.49 22.15
N GLU A 107 15.11 14.46 23.45
CA GLU A 107 13.82 14.06 24.03
C GLU A 107 12.70 15.07 23.71
N GLU A 108 12.99 16.35 23.92
CA GLU A 108 12.08 17.46 23.57
C GLU A 108 11.78 17.49 22.06
N ALA A 109 12.78 17.17 21.22
CA ALA A 109 12.60 17.07 19.78
C ALA A 109 11.65 15.92 19.38
N VAL A 110 11.73 14.78 20.06
CA VAL A 110 10.81 13.64 19.83
C VAL A 110 9.39 14.02 20.23
N GLU A 111 9.21 14.68 21.38
CA GLU A 111 7.91 15.15 21.84
C GLU A 111 7.29 16.15 20.85
N ALA A 112 8.08 17.12 20.38
CA ALA A 112 7.63 18.08 19.36
C ALA A 112 7.18 17.37 18.06
N ILE A 113 7.92 16.33 17.61
CA ILE A 113 7.53 15.53 16.44
C ILE A 113 6.19 14.84 16.66
N VAL A 114 5.99 14.22 17.82
CA VAL A 114 4.75 13.52 18.17
C VAL A 114 3.57 14.50 18.21
N ASN A 115 3.74 15.66 18.82
CA ASN A 115 2.72 16.70 18.90
C ASN A 115 2.33 17.22 17.51
N LEU A 116 3.32 17.49 16.64
CA LEU A 116 3.06 17.93 15.27
C LEU A 116 2.39 16.84 14.42
N ALA A 117 2.73 15.56 14.63
CA ALA A 117 2.08 14.45 13.96
C ALA A 117 0.60 14.29 14.41
N ASN A 118 0.32 14.46 15.70
CA ASN A 118 -1.04 14.47 16.23
C ASN A 118 -1.86 15.65 15.70
N ALA A 119 -1.22 16.79 15.43
CA ALA A 119 -1.84 17.92 14.74
C ALA A 119 -2.13 17.65 13.24
N GLY A 120 -1.70 16.50 12.70
CA GLY A 120 -1.97 16.07 11.33
C GLY A 120 -0.94 16.54 10.30
N HIS A 121 0.21 17.05 10.73
CA HIS A 121 1.29 17.42 9.81
C HIS A 121 1.98 16.18 9.23
N THR A 122 2.37 16.27 7.95
CA THR A 122 3.15 15.21 7.29
C THR A 122 4.61 15.26 7.71
N SER A 123 5.34 14.13 7.59
CA SER A 123 6.75 14.06 8.00
C SER A 123 7.66 15.10 7.31
N SER A 124 7.32 15.52 6.08
CA SER A 124 8.03 16.61 5.39
C SER A 124 7.72 17.99 5.96
N GLU A 125 6.47 18.25 6.35
CA GLU A 125 6.06 19.51 6.98
C GLU A 125 6.63 19.63 8.39
N ILE A 126 6.62 18.54 9.15
CA ILE A 126 7.26 18.46 10.47
C ILE A 126 8.74 18.85 10.38
N GLY A 127 9.46 18.34 9.37
CA GLY A 127 10.86 18.69 9.16
C GLY A 127 11.11 20.17 8.80
N MET A 128 10.15 20.84 8.17
CA MET A 128 10.22 22.30 7.91
C MET A 128 9.93 23.09 9.18
N LEU A 129 8.87 22.72 9.91
CA LEU A 129 8.50 23.38 11.17
C LEU A 129 9.60 23.28 12.22
N LEU A 130 10.25 22.12 12.35
CA LEU A 130 11.37 21.94 13.27
C LEU A 130 12.58 22.81 12.92
N ARG A 131 12.78 23.13 11.64
CA ARG A 131 13.82 24.06 11.21
C ARG A 131 13.44 25.50 11.51
N ASP A 132 12.23 25.89 11.13
CA ASP A 132 11.82 27.29 11.10
C ASP A 132 11.39 27.80 12.48
N GLN A 133 10.76 26.95 13.31
CA GLN A 133 10.26 27.31 14.63
C GLN A 133 11.21 26.89 15.77
N TYR A 134 11.76 25.68 15.69
CA TYR A 134 12.57 25.10 16.77
C TYR A 134 14.07 25.24 16.54
N GLY A 135 14.49 25.78 15.38
CA GLY A 135 15.89 26.01 15.06
C GLY A 135 16.71 24.73 14.82
N VAL A 136 16.06 23.58 14.56
CA VAL A 136 16.72 22.27 14.35
C VAL A 136 16.85 21.99 12.85
N PRO A 137 18.05 22.10 12.24
CA PRO A 137 18.20 21.94 10.79
C PRO A 137 18.07 20.48 10.32
N ASN A 138 18.50 19.53 11.17
CA ASN A 138 18.52 18.11 10.83
C ASN A 138 18.32 17.20 12.06
N ILE A 139 17.10 16.67 12.20
CA ILE A 139 16.70 15.76 13.28
C ILE A 139 17.52 14.47 13.32
N LYS A 140 17.95 13.96 12.16
CA LYS A 140 18.76 12.73 12.11
C LYS A 140 20.11 12.93 12.79
N LYS A 141 20.67 14.14 12.78
CA LYS A 141 21.91 14.46 13.48
C LYS A 141 21.68 14.58 15.00
N LEU A 142 20.53 15.12 15.41
CA LEU A 142 20.19 15.33 16.81
C LEU A 142 19.79 14.02 17.52
N CYS A 143 18.87 13.26 16.94
CA CYS A 143 18.28 12.08 17.59
C CYS A 143 18.82 10.74 17.05
N GLY A 144 19.67 10.75 16.02
CA GLY A 144 20.18 9.54 15.35
C GLY A 144 19.15 8.78 14.49
N LYS A 145 17.86 9.04 14.68
CA LYS A 145 16.74 8.42 13.96
C LYS A 145 16.11 9.38 12.95
N SER A 146 15.49 8.83 11.90
CA SER A 146 14.65 9.63 10.99
C SER A 146 13.30 9.96 11.63
N ILE A 147 12.68 11.07 11.19
CA ILE A 147 11.30 11.42 11.55
C ILE A 147 10.37 10.22 11.32
N ASP A 148 10.42 9.59 10.15
CA ASP A 148 9.61 8.40 9.84
C ASP A 148 9.82 7.25 10.84
N SER A 149 11.04 7.05 11.36
CA SER A 149 11.33 6.00 12.35
C SER A 149 10.76 6.34 13.72
N ILE A 150 10.84 7.62 14.12
CA ILE A 150 10.22 8.10 15.36
C ILE A 150 8.70 7.91 15.27
N LEU A 151 8.08 8.31 14.15
CA LEU A 151 6.64 8.12 13.95
C LEU A 151 6.22 6.65 13.94
N GLU A 152 7.06 5.76 13.41
CA GLU A 152 6.83 4.30 13.42
C GLU A 152 6.87 3.73 14.85
N GLU A 153 7.83 4.15 15.68
CA GLU A 153 7.93 3.76 17.10
C GLU A 153 6.68 4.19 17.89
N HIS A 154 6.15 5.38 17.59
CA HIS A 154 4.93 5.90 18.20
C HIS A 154 3.62 5.45 17.52
N LYS A 155 3.69 4.62 16.46
CA LYS A 155 2.53 4.14 15.67
C LYS A 155 1.67 5.26 15.07
N LEU A 156 2.26 6.43 14.82
CA LEU A 156 1.63 7.59 14.19
C LEU A 156 1.91 7.67 12.68
N LEU A 157 2.57 6.65 12.12
CA LEU A 157 2.88 6.61 10.70
C LEU A 157 1.60 6.34 9.87
N PRO A 158 1.31 7.13 8.84
CA PRO A 158 0.15 6.89 7.98
C PRO A 158 0.33 5.60 7.17
N GLU A 159 -0.77 4.86 6.96
CA GLU A 159 -0.80 3.63 6.17
C GLU A 159 -0.29 3.86 4.73
N ILE A 160 -0.67 5.01 4.15
CA ILE A 160 -0.22 5.42 2.82
C ILE A 160 0.93 6.42 2.97
N PRO A 161 2.10 6.16 2.34
CA PRO A 161 3.22 7.10 2.37
C PRO A 161 2.85 8.49 1.83
N SER A 162 3.35 9.55 2.50
CA SER A 162 3.01 10.95 2.18
C SER A 162 3.27 11.36 0.72
N ASP A 163 4.37 10.90 0.10
CA ASP A 163 4.68 11.18 -1.32
C ASP A 163 3.61 10.59 -2.26
N LEU A 164 3.18 9.35 -1.98
CA LEU A 164 2.13 8.69 -2.74
C LEU A 164 0.80 9.43 -2.57
N MET A 165 0.45 9.81 -1.34
CA MET A 165 -0.75 10.58 -1.05
C MET A 165 -0.76 11.94 -1.75
N SER A 166 0.38 12.63 -1.79
CA SER A 166 0.53 13.92 -2.47
C SER A 166 0.30 13.81 -3.98
N LEU A 167 0.81 12.75 -4.62
CA LEU A 167 0.54 12.49 -6.04
C LEU A 167 -0.91 12.11 -6.31
N ILE A 168 -1.54 11.35 -5.41
CA ILE A 168 -2.97 11.02 -5.49
C ILE A 168 -3.80 12.31 -5.42
N LYS A 169 -3.56 13.17 -4.43
CA LYS A 169 -4.21 14.51 -4.32
C LYS A 169 -4.04 15.31 -5.61
N LYS A 170 -2.82 15.34 -6.18
CA LYS A 170 -2.55 16.03 -7.44
C LYS A 170 -3.32 15.43 -8.63
N SER A 171 -3.42 14.11 -8.70
CA SER A 171 -4.15 13.42 -9.78
C SER A 171 -5.65 13.73 -9.75
N VAL A 172 -6.26 13.78 -8.56
CA VAL A 172 -7.67 14.13 -8.37
C VAL A 172 -7.93 15.58 -8.80
N LYS A 173 -7.06 16.52 -8.39
CA LYS A 173 -7.14 17.93 -8.82
C LYS A 173 -7.04 18.08 -10.34
N LEU A 174 -6.07 17.42 -10.97
CA LEU A 174 -5.91 17.44 -12.43
C LEU A 174 -7.13 16.84 -13.14
N ARG A 175 -7.75 15.81 -12.58
CA ARG A 175 -8.94 15.21 -13.16
C ARG A 175 -10.13 16.16 -13.11
N SER A 176 -10.38 16.78 -11.96
CA SER A 176 -11.42 17.81 -11.81
C SER A 176 -11.22 18.98 -12.78
N HIS A 177 -9.97 19.39 -13.03
CA HIS A 177 -9.66 20.38 -14.05
C HIS A 177 -9.98 19.90 -15.47
N MET A 178 -9.61 18.67 -15.83
CA MET A 178 -9.86 18.08 -17.15
C MET A 178 -11.35 17.86 -17.46
N GLU A 179 -12.16 17.58 -16.43
CA GLU A 179 -13.62 17.45 -16.58
C GLU A 179 -14.26 18.74 -17.09
N LYS A 180 -13.78 19.88 -16.59
CA LYS A 180 -14.17 21.22 -17.04
C LYS A 180 -13.49 21.61 -18.36
N ASN A 181 -12.21 21.23 -18.53
CA ASN A 181 -11.36 21.66 -19.65
C ASN A 181 -10.87 20.48 -20.50
N LYS A 182 -11.78 19.87 -21.28
CA LYS A 182 -11.48 18.67 -22.08
C LYS A 182 -10.40 18.88 -23.16
N LYS A 183 -10.20 20.11 -23.62
CA LYS A 183 -9.24 20.48 -24.68
C LYS A 183 -7.83 20.85 -24.14
N ASP A 184 -7.60 20.81 -22.83
CA ASP A 184 -6.29 21.09 -22.25
C ASP A 184 -5.35 19.88 -22.38
N PHE A 185 -4.61 19.82 -23.50
CA PHE A 185 -3.65 18.75 -23.76
C PHE A 185 -2.43 18.78 -22.81
N SER A 186 -2.09 19.96 -22.27
CA SER A 186 -1.00 20.09 -21.30
C SER A 186 -1.35 19.41 -19.99
N ALA A 187 -2.55 19.69 -19.47
CA ALA A 187 -3.07 19.03 -18.28
C ALA A 187 -3.32 17.53 -18.50
N LYS A 188 -3.80 17.11 -19.68
CA LYS A 188 -3.92 15.68 -20.04
C LYS A 188 -2.57 14.96 -19.94
N ARG A 189 -1.51 15.55 -20.50
CA ARG A 189 -0.14 15.03 -20.39
C ARG A 189 0.34 15.03 -18.94
N GLY A 190 0.06 16.10 -18.18
CA GLY A 190 0.39 16.20 -16.75
C GLY A 190 -0.26 15.10 -15.91
N LEU A 191 -1.53 14.79 -16.20
CA LEU A 191 -2.27 13.68 -15.56
C LEU A 191 -1.61 12.33 -15.87
N GLN A 192 -1.30 12.07 -17.14
CA GLN A 192 -0.62 10.83 -17.56
C GLN A 192 0.74 10.64 -16.87
N LEU A 193 1.54 11.70 -16.77
CA LEU A 193 2.83 11.69 -16.06
C LEU A 193 2.65 11.43 -14.57
N THR A 194 1.65 12.06 -13.95
CA THR A 194 1.33 11.89 -12.53
C THR A 194 0.90 10.44 -12.24
N VAL A 195 -0.01 9.87 -13.03
CA VAL A 195 -0.45 8.47 -12.90
C VAL A 195 0.72 7.50 -13.11
N SER A 196 1.59 7.77 -14.08
CA SER A 196 2.79 6.95 -14.31
C SER A 196 3.73 6.99 -13.10
N LYS A 197 3.89 8.15 -12.47
CA LYS A 197 4.71 8.31 -11.25
C LYS A 197 4.11 7.56 -10.06
N ILE A 198 2.79 7.65 -9.88
CA ILE A 198 2.05 6.87 -8.88
C ILE A 198 2.32 5.37 -9.07
N ARG A 199 2.15 4.85 -10.29
CA ARG A 199 2.40 3.42 -10.60
C ARG A 199 3.83 2.99 -10.28
N ASN A 200 4.81 3.85 -10.54
CA ASN A 200 6.21 3.58 -10.22
C ASN A 200 6.47 3.55 -8.71
N LEU A 201 5.93 4.50 -7.94
CA LEU A 201 6.05 4.52 -6.48
C LEU A 201 5.36 3.34 -5.84
N VAL A 202 4.18 2.97 -6.32
CA VAL A 202 3.45 1.79 -5.85
C VAL A 202 4.30 0.54 -6.04
N ARG A 203 4.94 0.38 -7.21
CA ARG A 203 5.85 -0.76 -7.46
C ARG A 203 7.05 -0.75 -6.50
N TYR A 204 7.59 0.43 -6.20
CA TYR A 204 8.68 0.59 -5.22
C TYR A 204 8.25 0.20 -3.81
N TYR A 205 7.12 0.73 -3.31
CA TYR A 205 6.65 0.49 -1.96
C TYR A 205 6.15 -0.94 -1.73
N LYS A 206 5.57 -1.58 -2.76
CA LYS A 206 5.28 -3.02 -2.74
C LYS A 206 6.55 -3.85 -2.55
N ARG A 207 7.60 -3.56 -3.30
CA ARG A 207 8.90 -4.24 -3.16
C ARG A 207 9.54 -4.00 -1.78
N LYS A 208 9.29 -2.84 -1.17
CA LYS A 208 9.79 -2.48 0.17
C LYS A 208 8.89 -2.98 1.31
N GLY A 209 7.76 -3.62 1.02
CA GLY A 209 6.83 -4.12 2.04
C GLY A 209 6.03 -3.03 2.77
N LYS A 210 6.05 -1.77 2.30
CA LYS A 210 5.29 -0.67 2.91
C LYS A 210 3.84 -0.58 2.43
N LEU A 211 3.46 -1.38 1.43
CA LEU A 211 2.13 -1.35 0.83
C LEU A 211 1.71 -2.78 0.46
N PRO A 212 0.42 -3.14 0.62
CA PRO A 212 -0.07 -4.46 0.24
C PRO A 212 0.20 -4.79 -1.23
N LEU A 213 0.47 -6.06 -1.53
CA LEU A 213 0.77 -6.50 -2.90
C LEU A 213 -0.42 -6.32 -3.84
N ASP A 214 -1.65 -6.39 -3.30
CA ASP A 214 -2.89 -6.21 -4.03
C ASP A 214 -3.28 -4.76 -4.26
N TRP A 215 -2.55 -3.81 -3.66
CA TRP A 215 -2.89 -2.39 -3.77
C TRP A 215 -2.77 -1.93 -5.23
N ARG A 216 -3.83 -1.34 -5.78
CA ARG A 216 -3.85 -0.82 -7.15
C ARG A 216 -4.46 0.57 -7.18
N TYR A 217 -3.83 1.46 -7.96
CA TYR A 217 -4.37 2.79 -8.21
C TYR A 217 -5.60 2.68 -9.12
N SER A 218 -6.72 3.18 -8.64
CA SER A 218 -7.94 3.42 -9.40
C SER A 218 -8.37 4.87 -9.18
N GLU A 219 -8.94 5.50 -10.20
CA GLU A 219 -9.40 6.90 -10.15
C GLU A 219 -10.49 7.10 -9.09
N GLU A 220 -11.43 6.15 -9.00
CA GLU A 220 -12.52 6.17 -8.03
C GLU A 220 -11.99 6.05 -6.59
N LYS A 221 -11.07 5.10 -6.36
CA LYS A 221 -10.42 4.91 -5.06
C LYS A 221 -9.61 6.14 -4.66
N ALA A 222 -8.93 6.76 -5.61
CA ALA A 222 -8.16 7.98 -5.38
C ALA A 222 -9.06 9.15 -4.92
N ALA A 223 -10.25 9.31 -5.52
CA ALA A 223 -11.20 10.34 -5.12
C ALA A 223 -11.72 10.12 -3.70
N LEU A 224 -11.98 8.87 -3.30
CA LEU A 224 -12.43 8.52 -1.96
C LEU A 224 -11.37 8.77 -0.88
N LEU A 225 -10.09 8.55 -1.18
CA LEU A 225 -9.00 8.73 -0.22
C LEU A 225 -8.73 10.21 0.11
N VAL A 226 -9.04 11.11 -0.81
CA VAL A 226 -8.72 12.55 -0.70
C VAL A 226 -9.89 13.37 -0.15
N LYS A 227 -11.09 12.82 -0.23
CA LYS A 227 -12.33 13.47 0.21
C LYS A 227 -12.48 13.39 1.72
#